data_AF-A0A959IAQ7-F1
#
_entry.id   AF-A0A959IAQ7-F1
#
_cell.length_a   1.000
_cell.length_b   1.000
_cell.length_c   1.000
_cell.angle_alpha   90.00
_cell.angle_beta   90.00
_cell.angle_gamma   90.00
#
_symmetry.space_group_name_H-M   'P 1'
#
loop_
_entity.id
_entity.type
_entity.pdbx_description
1 polymer ?
#
loop_
_entity_poly.entity_id
_entity_poly.type
_entity_poly.pdbx_seq_one_letter_code
_entity_poly.pdbx_strand_id
1 'polypeptide(L)'
;GTGIGLALCREYARLFGGAISVESELGRGAVFLVEFPVLSVGNWQLAGADDTEPVQLAGAGERERGGEGARELPSVKLGRDEATSTILVVEDNPELQDYIRLILSEKYEVVTA
;
A
#
# COMPACT_ATOMS: atom_id res chain seq x y z
N GLY A 1 -2.95 27.99 -16.38
CA GLY A 1 -2.59 27.28 -15.14
C GLY A 1 -1.68 28.14 -14.29
N THR A 2 -1.54 27.85 -12.99
CA THR A 2 -0.83 28.69 -12.00
C THR A 2 0.70 28.55 -11.98
N GLY A 3 1.28 27.71 -12.84
CA GLY A 3 2.73 27.48 -12.91
C GLY A 3 3.31 26.53 -11.85
N ILE A 4 2.49 26.07 -10.88
CA ILE A 4 2.95 25.24 -9.76
C ILE A 4 3.44 23.83 -10.13
N GLY A 5 3.01 23.28 -11.28
CA GLY A 5 3.22 21.87 -11.64
C GLY A 5 4.69 21.44 -11.61
N LEU A 6 5.57 22.17 -12.29
CA LEU A 6 7.01 21.84 -12.33
C LEU A 6 7.72 22.06 -10.98
N ALA A 7 7.20 22.94 -10.13
CA ALA A 7 7.72 23.08 -8.76
C ALA A 7 7.39 21.82 -7.93
N LEU A 8 6.15 21.35 -8.00
CA LEU A 8 5.71 20.11 -7.35
C LEU A 8 6.48 18.89 -7.88
N CYS A 9 6.60 18.72 -9.20
CA CYS A 9 7.36 17.61 -9.80
C CYS A 9 8.82 17.58 -9.32
N ARG A 10 9.46 18.74 -9.15
CA ARG A 10 10.84 18.82 -8.64
C ARG A 10 10.95 18.43 -7.18
N GLU A 11 10.04 18.87 -6.32
CA GLU A 11 10.10 18.47 -4.91
C GLU A 11 9.77 16.98 -4.73
N TYR A 12 8.81 16.43 -5.49
CA TYR A 12 8.57 14.97 -5.50
C TYR A 12 9.79 14.19 -6.02
N ALA A 13 10.41 14.62 -7.13
CA ALA A 13 11.61 13.96 -7.65
C ALA A 13 12.71 13.87 -6.57
N ARG A 14 12.96 14.98 -5.86
CA ARG A 14 13.92 15.04 -4.75
C ARG A 14 13.55 14.16 -3.55
N LEU A 15 12.26 14.10 -3.18
CA LEU A 15 11.78 13.26 -2.07
C LEU A 15 12.07 11.77 -2.31
N PHE A 16 11.95 11.30 -3.56
CA PHE A 16 12.31 9.93 -3.95
C PHE A 16 13.81 9.75 -4.28
N GLY A 17 14.67 10.69 -3.89
CA GLY A 17 16.12 10.64 -4.15
C GLY A 17 16.52 10.82 -5.62
N GLY A 18 15.58 11.26 -6.46
CA GLY A 18 15.74 11.50 -7.89
C GLY A 18 15.94 12.97 -8.26
N ALA A 19 15.87 13.25 -9.55
CA ALA A 19 16.06 14.57 -10.14
C ALA A 19 15.10 14.83 -11.32
N ILE A 20 14.94 16.10 -11.67
CA ILE A 20 14.26 16.54 -12.90
C ILE A 20 15.10 17.61 -13.61
N SER A 21 15.25 17.49 -14.92
CA SER A 21 15.92 18.44 -15.79
C SER A 21 15.04 18.77 -17.01
N VAL A 22 15.41 19.82 -17.74
CA VAL A 22 14.68 20.27 -18.94
C VAL A 22 15.64 20.77 -20.01
N GLU A 23 15.43 20.31 -21.23
CA GLU A 23 16.03 20.85 -22.45
C GLU A 23 14.92 21.47 -23.31
N SER A 24 15.12 22.67 -23.84
CA SER A 24 14.07 23.40 -24.56
C SER A 24 14.66 24.34 -25.60
N GLU A 25 14.07 24.35 -26.79
CA GLU A 25 14.42 25.29 -27.87
C GLU A 25 13.14 25.90 -28.46
N LEU A 26 13.14 27.22 -28.61
CA LEU A 26 11.99 27.98 -29.09
C LEU A 26 11.58 27.49 -30.50
N GLY A 27 10.32 27.09 -30.64
CA GLY A 27 9.78 26.56 -31.89
C GLY A 27 10.11 25.08 -32.17
N ARG A 28 10.91 24.41 -31.32
CA ARG A 28 11.13 22.95 -31.37
C ARG A 28 10.48 22.18 -30.22
N GLY A 29 10.16 22.86 -29.13
CA GLY A 29 9.49 22.27 -27.96
C GLY A 29 10.45 22.08 -26.79
N ALA A 30 10.05 21.24 -25.84
CA ALA A 30 10.81 20.95 -24.63
C ALA A 30 10.74 19.46 -24.27
N VAL A 31 11.86 18.94 -23.76
CA VAL A 31 12.00 17.61 -23.18
C VAL A 31 12.22 17.77 -21.69
N PHE A 32 11.39 17.12 -20.88
CA PHE A 32 11.57 17.04 -19.43
C PHE A 32 12.05 15.63 -19.10
N LEU A 33 13.22 15.51 -18.49
CA LEU A 33 13.81 14.24 -18.07
C LEU A 33 13.65 14.11 -16.56
N VAL A 34 13.17 12.95 -16.10
CA VAL A 34 13.01 12.63 -14.68
C VAL A 34 13.75 11.33 -14.40
N GLU A 35 14.62 11.34 -13.40
CA GLU A 35 15.53 10.24 -13.07
C GLU A 35 15.33 9.84 -11.60
N PHE A 36 15.34 8.54 -11.32
CA PHE A 36 15.20 7.99 -9.96
C PHE A 36 16.24 6.89 -9.71
N PRO A 37 16.73 6.74 -8.47
CA PRO A 37 17.60 5.61 -8.12
C PRO A 37 16.82 4.30 -8.20
N VAL A 38 17.36 3.33 -8.96
CA VAL A 38 16.80 1.97 -9.00
C VAL A 38 17.16 1.24 -7.72
N LEU A 39 16.22 1.16 -6.78
CA LEU A 39 16.37 0.39 -5.55
C LEU A 39 16.06 -1.08 -5.84
N SER A 40 17.08 -1.94 -5.75
CA SER A 40 16.88 -3.38 -5.70
C SER A 40 16.32 -3.74 -4.33
N VAL A 41 15.02 -3.98 -4.25
CA VAL A 41 14.39 -4.58 -3.07
C VAL A 41 14.82 -6.05 -3.05
N GLY A 42 15.81 -6.37 -2.22
CA GLY A 42 16.31 -7.73 -2.05
C GLY A 42 15.20 -8.67 -1.61
N ASN A 43 15.37 -9.97 -1.89
CA ASN A 43 14.38 -11.03 -1.70
C ASN A 43 13.51 -10.80 -0.46
N TRP A 44 12.21 -10.54 -0.68
CA TRP A 44 11.22 -10.42 0.39
C TRP A 44 11.01 -11.79 1.04
N GLN A 45 11.90 -12.14 1.97
CA GLN A 45 11.66 -13.22 2.90
C GLN A 45 10.64 -12.72 3.92
N LEU A 46 9.40 -13.17 3.73
CA LEU A 46 8.36 -13.05 4.74
C LEU A 46 8.89 -13.69 6.02
N ALA A 47 9.13 -12.89 7.06
CA ALA A 47 9.62 -13.39 8.33
C ALA A 47 8.51 -14.23 8.99
N GLY A 48 8.68 -15.55 9.03
CA GLY A 48 7.74 -16.49 9.64
C GLY A 48 6.66 -17.00 8.68
N ALA A 49 7.01 -17.94 7.82
CA ALA A 49 6.05 -18.73 7.04
C ALA A 49 5.56 -20.02 7.76
N ASP A 50 6.08 -20.30 8.96
CA ASP A 50 5.86 -21.58 9.68
C ASP A 50 5.07 -21.46 11.01
N ASP A 51 4.78 -20.24 11.52
CA ASP A 51 4.13 -20.02 12.83
C ASP A 51 2.71 -19.43 12.73
N THR A 52 2.01 -19.61 11.61
CA THR A 52 0.56 -19.35 11.54
C THR A 52 -0.24 -20.49 12.15
N GLU A 53 -0.22 -20.57 13.49
CA GLU A 53 -1.47 -20.93 14.16
C GLU A 53 -2.47 -19.76 13.97
N PRO A 54 -3.72 -19.98 13.54
CA PRO A 54 -4.43 -18.97 12.70
C PRO A 54 -5.38 -18.01 13.49
N VAL A 55 -6.34 -17.22 12.90
CA VAL A 55 -7.27 -16.19 13.59
C VAL A 55 -8.86 -16.32 13.47
N GLN A 56 -9.64 -16.84 14.48
CA GLN A 56 -11.05 -17.43 14.48
C GLN A 56 -12.06 -16.44 14.96
N LEU A 57 -12.63 -15.72 14.00
CA LEU A 57 -13.81 -14.92 14.23
C LEU A 57 -15.04 -15.82 14.42
N ALA A 58 -15.25 -16.24 15.66
CA ALA A 58 -16.47 -16.90 16.08
C ALA A 58 -17.62 -15.89 16.23
N GLY A 59 -18.71 -16.10 15.49
CA GLY A 59 -20.05 -15.67 15.87
C GLY A 59 -20.41 -14.20 15.69
N ALA A 60 -21.05 -13.88 14.55
CA ALA A 60 -21.99 -12.76 14.51
C ALA A 60 -23.26 -13.18 15.28
N GLY A 61 -23.46 -12.66 16.49
CA GLY A 61 -24.58 -13.05 17.35
C GLY A 61 -24.86 -12.08 18.50
N GLU A 62 -25.97 -11.35 18.36
CA GLU A 62 -26.74 -10.68 19.41
C GLU A 62 -26.19 -9.40 20.06
N ARG A 63 -27.13 -8.54 20.49
CA ARG A 63 -26.92 -7.18 21.00
C ARG A 63 -27.24 -7.14 22.50
N GLU A 64 -26.47 -6.38 23.27
CA GLU A 64 -26.93 -5.29 24.18
C GLU A 64 -25.89 -5.00 25.29
N ARG A 65 -25.71 -3.70 25.57
CA ARG A 65 -25.32 -3.09 26.86
C ARG A 65 -23.97 -3.45 27.54
N GLY A 66 -22.99 -2.59 27.25
CA GLY A 66 -22.35 -1.76 28.27
C GLY A 66 -21.09 -2.31 28.96
N GLY A 67 -20.19 -1.39 29.33
CA GLY A 67 -18.96 -1.69 30.07
C GLY A 67 -17.70 -1.49 29.22
N GLU A 68 -16.68 -0.90 29.83
CA GLU A 68 -15.38 -0.58 29.23
C GLU A 68 -14.45 -1.80 29.28
N GLY A 69 -13.57 -1.99 28.29
CA GLY A 69 -12.56 -3.06 28.33
C GLY A 69 -11.94 -3.37 26.97
N ALA A 70 -10.64 -3.66 26.95
CA ALA A 70 -9.84 -3.89 25.75
C ALA A 70 -10.40 -5.00 24.83
N ARG A 71 -10.30 -4.79 23.50
CA ARG A 71 -10.57 -5.83 22.50
C ARG A 71 -9.37 -6.74 22.33
N GLU A 72 -9.47 -7.98 22.80
CA GLU A 72 -8.58 -9.08 22.40
C GLU A 72 -8.99 -9.66 21.04
N LEU A 73 -8.03 -10.19 20.28
CA LEU A 73 -8.22 -10.75 18.93
C LEU A 73 -8.20 -12.31 18.96
N PRO A 74 -9.13 -13.04 18.30
CA PRO A 74 -9.26 -14.51 18.45
C PRO A 74 -8.60 -15.38 17.34
N SER A 75 -8.15 -16.62 17.64
CA SER A 75 -7.29 -17.56 16.85
C SER A 75 -8.00 -18.75 16.04
N VAL A 76 -7.89 -18.91 14.67
CA VAL A 76 -8.56 -19.79 13.57
C VAL A 76 -7.95 -21.16 13.52
N LYS A 77 -8.31 -21.92 12.48
CA LYS A 77 -7.53 -23.04 11.95
C LYS A 77 -7.49 -22.97 10.42
N LEU A 78 -6.28 -23.04 9.88
CA LEU A 78 -5.92 -22.77 8.50
C LEU A 78 -6.16 -24.07 7.75
N GLY A 79 -7.10 -24.04 6.83
CA GLY A 79 -7.58 -25.22 6.15
C GLY A 79 -7.85 -24.93 4.69
N ARG A 80 -6.87 -25.30 3.86
CA ARG A 80 -6.99 -25.78 2.47
C ARG A 80 -6.65 -24.80 1.31
N ASP A 81 -5.69 -25.30 0.53
CA ASP A 81 -5.35 -25.12 -0.91
C ASP A 81 -5.78 -23.87 -1.70
N GLU A 82 -4.79 -23.32 -2.43
CA GLU A 82 -4.87 -22.32 -3.51
C GLU A 82 -5.68 -21.04 -3.24
N ALA A 83 -5.86 -20.67 -1.97
CA ALA A 83 -6.39 -19.37 -1.59
C ALA A 83 -5.40 -18.23 -1.94
N THR A 84 -5.85 -17.25 -2.73
CA THR A 84 -5.19 -15.94 -2.85
C THR A 84 -5.03 -15.34 -1.45
N SER A 85 -3.79 -15.16 -0.98
CA SER A 85 -3.59 -14.73 0.41
C SER A 85 -4.27 -13.39 0.68
N THR A 86 -5.10 -13.32 1.71
CA THR A 86 -5.83 -12.10 2.05
C THR A 86 -4.88 -11.13 2.79
N ILE A 87 -4.81 -9.88 2.33
CA ILE A 87 -3.99 -8.80 2.93
C ILE A 87 -4.91 -7.72 3.48
N LEU A 88 -4.68 -7.33 4.75
CA LEU A 88 -5.32 -6.16 5.37
C LEU A 88 -4.41 -4.94 5.23
N VAL A 89 -4.93 -3.87 4.62
CA VAL A 89 -4.27 -2.56 4.53
C VAL A 89 -4.85 -1.65 5.61
N VAL A 90 -4.00 -1.13 6.49
CA VAL A 90 -4.35 -0.16 7.54
C VAL A 90 -3.55 1.11 7.28
N GLU A 91 -4.22 2.14 6.77
CA GLU A 91 -3.62 3.38 6.27
C GLU A 91 -4.66 4.49 6.44
N ASP A 92 -4.28 5.70 6.86
CA ASP A 92 -5.25 6.74 7.28
C ASP A 92 -5.73 7.67 6.15
N ASN A 93 -5.15 7.54 4.95
CA ASN A 93 -5.54 8.25 3.74
C ASN A 93 -6.33 7.31 2.78
N PRO A 94 -7.61 7.63 2.46
CA PRO A 94 -8.43 6.77 1.62
C PRO A 94 -7.93 6.70 0.16
N GLU A 95 -7.29 7.75 -0.36
CA GLU A 95 -6.74 7.75 -1.72
C GLU A 95 -5.54 6.77 -1.84
N LEU A 96 -4.74 6.63 -0.78
CA LEU A 96 -3.62 5.71 -0.71
C LEU A 96 -4.09 4.26 -0.43
N GLN A 97 -5.14 4.06 0.38
CA GLN A 97 -5.80 2.76 0.47
C GLN A 97 -6.24 2.25 -0.92
N ASP A 98 -6.91 3.08 -1.71
CA ASP A 98 -7.37 2.72 -3.06
C ASP A 98 -6.20 2.43 -4.03
N TYR A 99 -5.11 3.21 -3.95
CA TYR A 99 -3.91 2.98 -4.76
C TYR A 99 -3.20 1.65 -4.41
N ILE A 100 -3.02 1.36 -3.13
CA ILE A 100 -2.43 0.09 -2.67
C ILE A 100 -3.32 -1.08 -3.08
N ARG A 101 -4.64 -0.94 -2.93
CA ARG A 101 -5.62 -1.92 -3.36
C ARG A 101 -5.52 -2.22 -4.86
N LEU A 102 -5.42 -1.19 -5.70
CA LEU A 102 -5.29 -1.34 -7.15
C LEU A 102 -4.06 -2.19 -7.53
N ILE A 103 -2.93 -2.02 -6.85
CA ILE A 103 -1.69 -2.75 -7.11
C ILE A 103 -1.78 -4.21 -6.61
N LEU A 104 -2.25 -4.41 -5.38
CA LEU A 104 -2.20 -5.73 -4.74
C LEU A 104 -3.32 -6.67 -5.17
N SER A 105 -4.45 -6.15 -5.68
CA SER A 105 -5.59 -6.96 -6.14
C SER A 105 -5.31 -7.86 -7.35
N GLU A 106 -4.14 -7.72 -8.01
CA GLU A 106 -3.70 -8.66 -9.06
C GLU A 106 -3.37 -10.05 -8.49
N LYS A 107 -2.93 -10.14 -7.22
CA LYS A 107 -2.35 -11.35 -6.62
C LYS A 107 -2.94 -11.75 -5.28
N TYR A 108 -3.61 -10.81 -4.61
CA TYR A 108 -4.08 -10.94 -3.24
C TYR A 108 -5.54 -10.48 -3.12
N GLU A 109 -6.27 -11.06 -2.18
CA GLU A 109 -7.55 -10.51 -1.77
C GLU A 109 -7.29 -9.34 -0.81
N VAL A 110 -7.60 -8.10 -1.22
CA VAL A 110 -7.27 -6.90 -0.43
C VAL A 110 -8.48 -6.42 0.36
N VAL A 111 -8.31 -6.37 1.67
CA VAL A 111 -9.25 -5.80 2.65
C VAL A 111 -8.64 -4.51 3.22
N THR A 112 -9.48 -3.53 3.56
CA THR A 112 -9.06 -2.29 4.24
C THR A 112 -9.79 -2.11 5.57
N ALA A 113 -9.23 -1.32 6.47
CA ALA A 113 -9.82 -0.96 7.77
C ALA A 113 -9.77 0.56 8.02
#